data_AF-A0A932EBV9-F1
#
_entry.id   AF-A0A932EBV9-F1
#
_cell.length_a   1.000
_cell.length_b   1.000
_cell.length_c   1.000
_cell.angle_alpha   90.00
_cell.angle_beta   90.00
_cell.angle_gamma   90.00
#
_symmetry.space_group_name_H-M   'P 1'
#
loop_
_entity.id
_entity.type
_entity.pdbx_description
1 polymer ?
#
loop_
_entity_poly.entity_id
_entity_poly.type
_entity_poly.pdbx_seq_one_letter_code
_entity_poly.pdbx_strand_id
1 'polypeptide(L)'
;MQNLQFSNFKFQIKNKGFTLIEVVVVIAIIGVLIAFSAVAYQSARAAGRDTKRKGDLYDVRSALEIYRTDCGQYPASLNFGGSLTGTGSCAGNTYISSVPSDPLGSGGRQYRYSGSANTYELCASMEQGSGTQNCGGSSVCGNSTCNFKVTNP
;
A
#
# COMPACT_ATOMS: atom_id res chain seq x y z
N MET A 1 -25.39 30.51 55.47
CA MET A 1 -26.20 29.61 54.64
C MET A 1 -25.35 28.35 54.37
N GLN A 2 -25.84 27.22 54.90
CA GLN A 2 -25.48 25.80 54.67
C GLN A 2 -24.03 25.41 54.27
N ASN A 3 -23.28 24.87 55.24
CA ASN A 3 -22.15 23.97 55.00
C ASN A 3 -22.68 22.62 54.48
N LEU A 4 -22.41 22.30 53.21
CA LEU A 4 -22.69 21.00 52.63
C LEU A 4 -21.64 19.98 53.11
N GLN A 5 -22.06 19.05 53.96
CA GLN A 5 -21.24 17.91 54.38
C GLN A 5 -21.24 16.87 53.26
N PHE A 6 -20.10 16.65 52.61
CA PHE A 6 -19.92 15.54 51.67
C PHE A 6 -19.89 14.22 52.44
N SER A 7 -20.97 13.44 52.32
CA SER A 7 -21.03 12.08 52.86
C SER A 7 -19.96 11.20 52.19
N ASN A 8 -19.10 10.59 53.01
CA ASN A 8 -18.09 9.64 52.58
C ASN A 8 -18.75 8.37 52.02
N PHE A 9 -18.87 8.29 50.68
CA PHE A 9 -19.35 7.09 50.01
C PHE A 9 -18.28 5.99 50.11
N LYS A 10 -18.38 5.11 51.12
CA LYS A 10 -17.54 3.92 51.24
C LYS A 10 -17.92 2.92 50.15
N PHE A 11 -17.16 2.90 49.04
CA PHE A 11 -17.24 1.83 48.05
C PHE A 11 -16.64 0.55 48.67
N GLN A 12 -17.49 -0.28 49.28
CA GLN A 12 -17.11 -1.58 49.81
C GLN A 12 -16.81 -2.53 48.65
N ILE A 13 -15.53 -2.66 48.28
CA ILE A 13 -15.08 -3.67 47.32
C ILE A 13 -15.26 -5.04 47.99
N LYS A 14 -16.31 -5.77 47.63
CA LYS A 14 -16.44 -7.19 47.99
C LYS A 14 -15.33 -7.94 47.25
N ASN A 15 -14.30 -8.37 47.98
CA ASN A 15 -13.23 -9.23 47.46
C ASN A 15 -13.82 -10.60 47.10
N LYS A 16 -14.35 -10.73 45.88
CA LYS A 16 -14.57 -12.01 45.22
C LYS A 16 -13.35 -12.28 44.36
N GLY A 17 -12.56 -13.28 44.72
CA GLY A 17 -11.43 -13.73 43.91
C GLY A 17 -11.91 -14.48 42.67
N PHE A 18 -11.21 -14.34 41.56
CA PHE A 18 -11.39 -15.20 40.38
C PHE A 18 -11.01 -16.64 40.73
N THR A 19 -11.77 -17.60 40.22
CA THR A 19 -11.40 -19.01 40.32
C THR A 19 -10.28 -19.32 39.31
N LEU A 20 -9.43 -20.31 39.64
CA LEU A 20 -8.38 -20.77 38.71
C LEU A 20 -8.97 -21.23 37.37
N ILE A 21 -10.13 -21.89 37.41
CA ILE A 21 -10.81 -22.38 36.22
C ILE A 21 -11.35 -21.24 35.35
N GLU A 22 -11.85 -20.14 35.94
CA GLU A 22 -12.28 -18.96 35.18
C GLU A 22 -11.13 -18.35 34.39
N VAL A 23 -9.95 -18.22 35.00
CA VAL A 23 -8.78 -17.64 34.31
C VAL A 23 -8.28 -18.60 33.22
N VAL A 24 -8.26 -19.91 33.47
CA VAL A 24 -7.80 -20.91 32.50
C VAL A 24 -8.69 -20.98 31.26
N VAL A 25 -10.01 -20.92 31.42
CA VAL A 25 -10.94 -20.92 30.28
C VAL A 25 -10.80 -19.63 29.46
N VAL A 26 -10.59 -18.47 30.11
CA VAL A 26 -10.44 -17.19 29.41
C VAL A 26 -9.18 -17.16 28.55
N ILE A 27 -8.03 -17.57 29.09
CA ILE A 27 -6.79 -17.59 28.31
C ILE A 27 -6.85 -18.64 27.18
N ALA A 28 -7.57 -19.74 27.38
CA ALA A 28 -7.80 -20.74 26.33
C ALA A 28 -8.59 -20.14 25.16
N ILE A 29 -9.68 -19.41 25.43
CA ILE A 29 -10.48 -18.75 24.39
C ILE A 29 -9.68 -17.64 23.68
N ILE A 30 -8.94 -16.81 24.45
CA ILE A 30 -8.08 -15.76 23.88
C ILE A 30 -7.02 -16.37 22.96
N GLY A 31 -6.40 -17.48 23.36
CA GLY A 31 -5.40 -18.19 22.55
C GLY A 31 -5.96 -18.62 21.20
N VAL A 32 -7.16 -19.20 21.18
CA VAL A 32 -7.85 -19.60 19.94
C VAL A 32 -8.15 -18.37 19.06
N LEU A 33 -8.68 -17.29 19.63
CA LEU A 33 -9.02 -16.07 18.88
C LEU A 33 -7.78 -15.41 18.23
N ILE A 34 -6.65 -15.36 18.94
CA ILE A 34 -5.41 -14.78 18.43
C ILE A 34 -4.90 -15.60 17.24
N ALA A 35 -4.92 -16.94 17.33
CA ALA A 35 -4.44 -17.81 16.27
C ALA A 35 -5.21 -17.59 14.96
N PHE A 36 -6.54 -17.51 15.01
CA PHE A 36 -7.36 -17.22 13.83
C PHE A 36 -7.14 -15.79 13.31
N SER A 37 -7.05 -14.81 14.21
CA SER A 37 -6.92 -13.40 13.84
C SER A 37 -5.60 -13.10 13.10
N ALA A 38 -4.51 -13.79 13.47
CA ALA A 38 -3.19 -13.57 12.87
C ALA A 38 -3.15 -13.83 11.35
N VAL A 39 -3.80 -14.89 10.88
CA VAL A 39 -3.82 -15.24 9.44
C VAL A 39 -4.63 -14.22 8.63
N ALA A 40 -5.81 -13.86 9.13
CA ALA A 40 -6.67 -12.85 8.50
C ALA A 40 -5.97 -11.49 8.41
N TYR A 41 -5.22 -11.12 9.44
CA TYR A 41 -4.47 -9.87 9.50
C TYR A 41 -3.39 -9.76 8.41
N GLN A 42 -2.65 -10.83 8.16
CA GLN A 42 -1.61 -10.82 7.13
C GLN A 42 -2.20 -10.66 5.72
N SER A 43 -3.31 -11.34 5.43
CA SER A 43 -4.04 -11.17 4.17
C SER A 43 -4.57 -9.75 3.99
N ALA A 44 -5.18 -9.16 5.02
CA ALA A 44 -5.66 -7.79 4.99
C ALA A 44 -4.53 -6.78 4.70
N ARG A 45 -3.35 -6.97 5.30
CA ARG A 45 -2.18 -6.13 5.01
C ARG A 45 -1.71 -6.26 3.56
N ALA A 46 -1.70 -7.48 3.00
CA ALA A 46 -1.34 -7.71 1.61
C ALA A 46 -2.34 -7.01 0.66
N ALA A 47 -3.64 -7.14 0.93
CA ALA A 47 -4.68 -6.45 0.15
C ALA A 47 -4.59 -4.92 0.24
N GLY A 48 -4.24 -4.38 1.42
CA GLY A 48 -3.98 -2.95 1.60
C GLY A 48 -2.79 -2.45 0.77
N ARG A 49 -1.69 -3.21 0.75
CA ARG A 49 -0.53 -2.91 -0.11
C ARG A 49 -0.89 -2.98 -1.59
N ASP A 50 -1.63 -3.99 -2.02
CA ASP A 50 -2.10 -4.09 -3.41
C ASP A 50 -2.98 -2.89 -3.81
N THR A 51 -3.86 -2.44 -2.91
CA THR A 51 -4.66 -1.23 -3.16
C THR A 51 -3.77 0.00 -3.34
N LYS A 52 -2.74 0.14 -2.49
CA LYS A 52 -1.73 1.20 -2.64
C LYS A 52 -0.98 1.09 -3.98
N ARG A 53 -0.54 -0.11 -4.38
CA ARG A 53 0.13 -0.35 -5.68
C ARG A 53 -0.72 0.08 -6.86
N LYS A 54 -2.02 -0.24 -6.86
CA LYS A 54 -2.94 0.23 -7.91
C LYS A 54 -3.02 1.75 -7.94
N GLY A 55 -3.23 2.38 -6.78
CA GLY A 55 -3.26 3.84 -6.65
C GLY A 55 -2.00 4.49 -7.20
N ASP A 56 -0.83 3.99 -6.80
CA ASP A 56 0.47 4.47 -7.27
C ASP A 56 0.58 4.46 -8.80
N LEU A 57 0.20 3.36 -9.46
CA LEU A 57 0.26 3.29 -10.92
C LEU A 57 -0.74 4.24 -11.60
N TYR A 58 -1.89 4.51 -10.98
CA TYR A 58 -2.85 5.48 -11.51
C TYR A 58 -2.40 6.94 -11.32
N ASP A 59 -1.72 7.24 -10.20
CA ASP A 59 -1.11 8.55 -9.97
C ASP A 59 0.01 8.80 -11.01
N VAL A 60 0.85 7.79 -11.26
CA VAL A 60 1.90 7.85 -12.29
C VAL A 60 1.29 8.00 -13.68
N ARG A 61 0.24 7.25 -14.01
CA ARG A 61 -0.49 7.41 -15.28
C ARG A 61 -0.95 8.85 -15.48
N SER A 62 -1.57 9.45 -14.46
CA SER A 62 -2.05 10.82 -14.53
C SER A 62 -0.90 11.81 -14.80
N ALA A 63 0.25 11.63 -14.13
CA ALA A 63 1.45 12.44 -14.39
C ALA A 63 2.02 12.23 -15.79
N LEU A 64 2.01 10.99 -16.32
CA LEU A 64 2.46 10.68 -17.67
C LEU A 64 1.57 11.32 -18.74
N GLU A 65 0.26 11.38 -18.52
CA GLU A 65 -0.64 12.06 -19.47
C GLU A 65 -0.35 13.57 -19.53
N ILE A 66 -0.17 14.22 -18.37
CA ILE A 66 0.20 15.65 -18.33
C ILE A 66 1.57 15.86 -18.99
N TYR A 67 2.54 14.98 -18.70
CA TYR A 67 3.86 15.02 -19.35
C TYR A 67 3.72 14.98 -20.88
N ARG A 68 2.89 14.08 -21.42
CA ARG A 68 2.68 13.98 -22.87
C ARG A 68 1.99 15.21 -23.44
N THR A 69 1.03 15.79 -22.73
CA THR A 69 0.36 17.03 -23.16
C THR A 69 1.36 18.16 -23.37
N ASP A 70 2.33 18.31 -22.46
CA ASP A 70 3.29 19.41 -22.51
C ASP A 70 4.53 19.09 -23.38
N CYS A 71 5.00 17.85 -23.35
CA CYS A 71 6.24 17.42 -24.02
C CYS A 71 6.00 16.80 -25.41
N GLY A 72 4.75 16.54 -25.79
CA GLY A 72 4.34 15.93 -27.05
C GLY A 72 4.59 14.42 -27.16
N GLN A 73 5.25 13.81 -26.17
CA GLN A 73 5.61 12.39 -26.13
C GLN A 73 5.69 11.89 -24.69
N TYR A 74 5.55 10.59 -24.46
CA TYR A 74 5.84 9.99 -23.15
C TYR A 74 7.36 9.89 -22.92
N PRO A 75 7.82 9.87 -21.66
CA PRO A 75 9.24 9.75 -21.36
C PRO A 75 9.77 8.36 -21.76
N ALA A 76 11.00 8.29 -22.28
CA ALA A 76 11.62 7.02 -22.66
C ALA A 76 11.90 6.10 -21.45
N SER A 77 12.12 6.69 -20.28
CA SER A 77 12.35 5.98 -19.02
C SER A 77 11.69 6.72 -17.86
N LEU A 78 11.41 5.99 -16.79
CA LEU A 78 10.84 6.52 -15.56
C LEU A 78 11.65 6.00 -14.38
N ASN A 79 12.03 6.91 -13.48
CA ASN A 79 12.80 6.57 -12.29
C ASN A 79 11.88 6.52 -11.07
N PHE A 80 11.57 5.31 -10.59
CA PHE A 80 10.80 5.13 -9.35
C PHE A 80 11.60 5.63 -8.13
N GLY A 81 10.95 6.44 -7.30
CA GLY A 81 11.56 7.18 -6.19
C GLY A 81 12.11 8.56 -6.58
N GLY A 82 12.40 8.79 -7.87
CA GLY A 82 12.84 10.08 -8.39
C GLY A 82 11.68 10.97 -8.87
N SER A 83 11.98 12.17 -9.33
CA SER A 83 10.99 13.08 -9.92
C SER A 83 10.82 12.83 -11.43
N LEU A 84 9.60 12.94 -11.93
CA LEU A 84 9.34 13.08 -13.37
C LEU A 84 9.38 14.57 -13.73
N THR A 85 10.39 14.96 -14.49
CA THR A 85 10.58 16.34 -14.96
C THR A 85 10.65 16.37 -16.47
N GLY A 86 10.19 17.47 -17.07
CA GLY A 86 10.21 17.66 -18.51
C GLY A 86 11.63 17.76 -19.05
N THR A 87 11.83 17.29 -20.29
CA THR A 87 13.10 17.36 -21.00
C THR A 87 12.91 18.03 -22.37
N GLY A 88 13.97 18.65 -22.91
CA GLY A 88 13.88 19.36 -24.19
C GLY A 88 12.93 20.56 -24.13
N SER A 89 11.96 20.63 -25.04
CA SER A 89 11.04 21.76 -25.20
C SER A 89 10.09 22.00 -24.03
N CYS A 90 9.91 21.02 -23.14
CA CYS A 90 9.09 21.13 -21.93
C CYS A 90 9.94 21.15 -20.64
N ALA A 91 11.24 21.44 -20.76
CA ALA A 91 12.14 21.51 -19.61
C ALA A 91 11.69 22.59 -18.61
N GLY A 92 11.92 22.32 -17.32
CA GLY A 92 11.54 23.22 -16.22
C GLY A 92 10.25 22.84 -15.49
N ASN A 93 9.40 22.01 -16.10
CA ASN A 93 8.19 21.51 -15.45
C ASN A 93 8.46 20.22 -14.67
N THR A 94 7.81 20.07 -13.50
CA THR A 94 7.78 18.83 -12.72
C THR A 94 6.36 18.27 -12.71
N TYR A 95 6.20 17.04 -13.17
CA TYR A 95 4.88 16.39 -13.29
C TYR A 95 4.57 15.49 -12.10
N ILE A 96 5.60 14.93 -11.48
CA ILE A 96 5.51 14.29 -10.16
C ILE A 96 6.85 14.47 -9.45
N SER A 97 6.83 14.91 -8.19
CA SER A 97 8.05 15.18 -7.41
C SER A 97 8.74 13.90 -6.94
N SER A 98 7.97 12.84 -6.68
CA SER A 98 8.48 11.50 -6.40
C SER A 98 7.53 10.48 -7.01
N VAL A 99 8.01 9.77 -8.02
CA VAL A 99 7.32 8.62 -8.60
C VAL A 99 7.27 7.55 -7.50
N PRO A 100 6.08 7.08 -7.08
CA PRO A 100 5.97 6.13 -5.98
C PRO A 100 6.75 4.83 -6.24
N SER A 101 7.39 4.27 -5.21
CA SER A 101 7.99 2.95 -5.25
C SER A 101 7.09 1.90 -4.57
N ASP A 102 7.37 0.61 -4.78
CA ASP A 102 6.61 -0.46 -4.12
C ASP A 102 6.63 -0.28 -2.60
N PRO A 103 5.49 -0.47 -1.89
CA PRO A 103 5.40 -0.26 -0.44
C PRO A 103 6.30 -1.19 0.40
N LEU A 104 6.82 -2.28 -0.18
CA LEU A 104 7.82 -3.14 0.46
C LEU A 104 9.27 -2.71 0.16
N GLY A 105 9.46 -1.58 -0.52
CA GLY A 105 10.77 -1.05 -0.91
C GLY A 105 11.53 -1.98 -1.85
N SER A 106 12.85 -2.05 -1.70
CA SER A 106 13.73 -2.90 -2.53
C SER A 106 13.64 -4.40 -2.22
N GLY A 107 12.62 -4.86 -1.48
CA GLY A 107 12.42 -6.25 -1.05
C GLY A 107 12.06 -7.24 -2.17
N GLY A 108 12.44 -6.94 -3.42
CA GLY A 108 12.25 -7.81 -4.57
C GLY A 108 10.96 -7.58 -5.37
N ARG A 109 10.01 -6.75 -4.93
CA ARG A 109 8.90 -6.28 -5.79
C ARG A 109 9.18 -4.87 -6.24
N GLN A 110 9.09 -4.63 -7.55
CA GLN A 110 9.34 -3.31 -8.11
C GLN A 110 8.29 -3.00 -9.18
N TYR A 111 7.89 -1.75 -9.26
CA TYR A 111 7.12 -1.29 -10.40
C TYR A 111 8.01 -1.28 -11.64
N ARG A 112 7.39 -1.54 -12.79
CA ARG A 112 8.04 -1.54 -14.08
C ARG A 112 7.37 -0.54 -14.98
N TYR A 113 8.20 0.25 -15.67
CA TYR A 113 7.78 1.14 -16.73
C TYR A 113 8.43 0.70 -18.03
N SER A 114 7.65 0.64 -19.11
CA SER A 114 8.15 0.53 -20.47
C SER A 114 7.41 1.52 -21.35
N GLY A 115 8.12 2.53 -21.84
CA GLY A 115 7.54 3.60 -22.64
C GLY A 115 8.16 3.68 -24.03
N SER A 116 7.35 4.11 -24.98
CA SER A 116 7.74 4.66 -26.27
C SER A 116 7.24 6.11 -26.36
N ALA A 117 7.51 6.81 -27.46
CA ALA A 117 7.01 8.18 -27.63
C ALA A 117 5.47 8.28 -27.54
N ASN A 118 4.74 7.22 -27.91
CA ASN A 118 3.28 7.26 -28.08
C ASN A 118 2.50 6.34 -27.14
N THR A 119 3.15 5.37 -26.53
CA THR A 119 2.52 4.36 -25.67
C THR A 119 3.38 4.06 -24.47
N TYR A 120 2.78 3.60 -23.39
CA TYR A 120 3.51 3.05 -22.26
C TYR A 120 2.76 1.91 -21.58
N GLU A 121 3.51 1.10 -20.85
CA GLU A 121 3.03 0.07 -19.96
C GLU A 121 3.63 0.30 -18.57
N LEU A 122 2.76 0.34 -17.55
CA LEU A 122 3.08 0.35 -16.14
C LEU A 122 2.63 -0.98 -15.54
N CYS A 123 3.53 -1.68 -14.86
CA CYS A 123 3.21 -2.98 -14.30
C CYS A 123 3.68 -3.13 -12.87
N ALA A 124 2.96 -3.94 -12.12
CA ALA A 124 3.28 -4.28 -10.74
C ALA A 124 3.07 -5.78 -10.48
N SER A 125 3.72 -6.25 -9.42
CA SER A 125 3.47 -7.57 -8.85
C SER A 125 2.62 -7.44 -7.58
N MET A 126 1.37 -7.88 -7.67
CA MET A 126 0.37 -7.89 -6.62
C MET A 126 0.54 -9.13 -5.75
N GLU A 127 0.35 -9.00 -4.44
CA GLU A 127 0.50 -10.11 -3.49
C GLU A 127 -0.68 -11.08 -3.52
N GLN A 128 -1.87 -10.58 -3.83
CA GLN A 128 -3.11 -11.35 -3.96
C GLN A 128 -3.56 -11.52 -5.41
N GLY A 129 -2.75 -11.06 -6.38
CA GLY A 129 -3.06 -11.17 -7.81
C GLY A 129 -2.60 -12.49 -8.40
N SER A 130 -3.34 -12.97 -9.40
CA SER A 130 -3.00 -14.16 -10.19
C SER A 130 -2.71 -13.82 -11.64
N GLY A 131 -2.05 -14.73 -12.35
CA GLY A 131 -1.73 -14.59 -13.77
C GLY A 131 -0.42 -13.85 -14.04
N THR A 132 -0.09 -13.70 -15.32
CA THR A 132 1.16 -13.11 -15.80
C THR A 132 0.83 -12.01 -16.80
N GLN A 133 1.42 -10.84 -16.60
CA GLN A 133 1.33 -9.69 -17.49
C GLN A 133 2.72 -9.44 -18.08
N ASN A 134 2.75 -9.20 -19.39
CA ASN A 134 3.96 -8.72 -20.05
C ASN A 134 4.02 -7.19 -19.97
N CYS A 135 5.22 -6.68 -19.71
CA CYS A 135 5.54 -5.28 -19.56
C CYS A 135 6.81 -4.93 -20.35
N GLY A 136 6.66 -4.38 -21.54
CA GLY A 136 7.79 -4.07 -22.42
C GLY A 136 8.61 -5.31 -22.77
N GLY A 137 7.93 -6.43 -23.04
CA GLY A 137 8.57 -7.72 -23.37
C GLY A 137 9.11 -8.51 -22.17
N SER A 138 8.96 -8.03 -20.93
CA SER A 138 9.33 -8.78 -19.72
C SER A 138 8.11 -9.07 -18.87
N SER A 139 8.00 -10.29 -18.33
CA SER A 139 6.96 -10.68 -17.38
C SER A 139 7.36 -10.45 -15.92
N VAL A 140 8.47 -9.76 -15.66
CA VAL A 140 9.08 -9.65 -14.33
C VAL A 140 9.10 -8.21 -13.82
N CYS A 141 8.62 -8.03 -12.59
CA CYS A 141 8.49 -6.79 -11.84
C CYS A 141 9.38 -6.87 -10.57
N GLY A 142 10.70 -6.77 -10.77
CA GLY A 142 11.72 -7.06 -9.75
C GLY A 142 12.15 -8.52 -9.76
N ASN A 143 11.87 -9.24 -8.69
CA ASN A 143 12.09 -10.68 -8.50
C ASN A 143 10.77 -11.47 -8.55
N SER A 144 9.67 -10.83 -8.92
CA SER A 144 8.32 -11.42 -8.96
C SER A 144 7.67 -11.20 -10.31
N THR A 145 6.78 -12.09 -10.70
CA THR A 145 6.00 -11.95 -11.94
C THR A 145 5.08 -10.73 -11.85
N CYS A 146 5.07 -9.92 -12.90
CA CYS A 146 4.06 -8.89 -13.07
C CYS A 146 2.70 -9.57 -13.27
N ASN A 147 1.68 -9.19 -12.52
CA ASN A 147 0.32 -9.74 -12.63
C ASN A 147 -0.74 -8.63 -12.73
N PHE A 148 -0.32 -7.37 -12.73
CA PHE A 148 -1.18 -6.21 -12.95
C PHE A 148 -0.51 -5.24 -13.92
N LYS A 149 -1.29 -4.66 -14.84
CA LYS A 149 -0.83 -3.74 -15.88
C LYS A 149 -1.80 -2.59 -16.08
N VAL A 150 -1.24 -1.39 -16.26
CA VAL A 150 -1.93 -0.16 -16.66
C VAL A 150 -1.22 0.34 -17.93
N THR A 151 -1.98 0.74 -18.94
CA THR A 151 -1.45 1.32 -20.19
C THR A 151 -2.02 2.71 -20.40
N ASN A 152 -1.49 3.44 -21.37
CA ASN A 152 -2.12 4.66 -21.86
C ASN A 152 -3.61 4.39 -22.19
N PRO A 153 -4.50 5.39 -21.99
CA PRO A 153 -5.89 5.32 -22.42
C PRO A 153 -6.03 5.06 -23.92
#